data_AF-A0A6I1JY19-F1
#
_entry.id   AF-A0A6I1JY19-F1
#
_cell.length_a   1.000
_cell.length_b   1.000
_cell.length_c   1.000
_cell.angle_alpha   90.00
_cell.angle_beta   90.00
_cell.angle_gamma   90.00
#
_symmetry.space_group_name_H-M   'P 1'
#
loop_
_entity.id
_entity.type
_entity.pdbx_description
1 polymer ?
#
loop_
_entity_poly.entity_id
_entity_poly.type
_entity_poly.pdbx_seq_one_letter_code
_entity_poly.pdbx_strand_id
1 'polypeptide(L)'
;MNVFTFKPRFEAPALAGVKIHTLRGHRKDGKPRAQVGERISLRVWTGRPYASKQREFAQATVEHVVPVHVTRLRILRADQWDNFSRGIGPEPTSLDRRQIARRDGFANWREMKAFFQAESGLPFSGVMVVWKDLMPTKA
;
A
#
# COMPACT_ATOMS: atom_id res chain seq x y z
N MET A 1 2.43 -12.87 12.84
CA MET A 1 1.39 -12.24 12.00
C MET A 1 1.68 -10.75 11.90
N ASN A 2 2.04 -10.26 10.70
CA ASN A 2 2.26 -8.83 10.47
C ASN A 2 0.97 -8.01 10.63
N VAL A 3 1.11 -6.81 11.18
CA VAL A 3 -0.01 -5.87 11.41
C VAL A 3 0.11 -4.69 10.47
N PHE A 4 -0.94 -4.42 9.71
CA PHE A 4 -1.08 -3.24 8.87
C PHE A 4 -2.14 -2.32 9.44
N THR A 5 -1.70 -1.19 10.00
CA THR A 5 -2.61 -0.17 10.52
C THR A 5 -2.94 0.87 9.45
N PHE A 6 -4.22 1.23 9.35
CA PHE A 6 -4.79 2.16 8.39
C PHE A 6 -5.42 3.36 9.08
N LYS A 7 -5.51 4.49 8.35
CA LYS A 7 -6.38 5.60 8.73
C LYS A 7 -7.85 5.19 8.57
N PRO A 8 -8.79 5.75 9.36
CA PRO A 8 -10.21 5.40 9.34
C PRO A 8 -10.84 5.30 7.95
N ARG A 9 -10.55 6.26 7.08
CA ARG A 9 -11.11 6.33 5.71
C ARG A 9 -10.84 5.11 4.83
N PHE A 10 -9.87 4.25 5.17
CA PHE A 10 -9.52 3.08 4.38
C PHE A 10 -10.20 1.79 4.86
N GLU A 11 -10.86 1.80 6.02
CA GLU A 11 -11.57 0.62 6.56
C GLU A 11 -12.74 0.23 5.65
N ALA A 12 -13.66 1.17 5.37
CA ALA A 12 -14.83 0.88 4.55
C ALA A 12 -14.48 0.41 3.12
N PRO A 13 -13.55 1.06 2.37
CA PRO A 13 -13.10 0.53 1.08
C PRO A 13 -12.44 -0.84 1.14
N ALA A 14 -11.73 -1.16 2.23
CA ALA A 14 -11.12 -2.48 2.40
C ALA A 14 -12.19 -3.55 2.64
N LEU A 15 -13.13 -3.31 3.55
CA LEU A 15 -14.24 -4.22 3.83
C LEU A 15 -15.16 -4.43 2.62
N ALA A 16 -15.32 -3.40 1.77
CA ALA A 16 -16.05 -3.50 0.51
C ALA A 16 -15.29 -4.22 -0.62
N GLY A 17 -14.05 -4.68 -0.37
CA GLY A 17 -13.21 -5.34 -1.38
C GLY A 17 -12.68 -4.41 -2.48
N VAL A 18 -12.90 -3.10 -2.38
CA VAL A 18 -12.35 -2.10 -3.32
C VAL A 18 -10.85 -1.95 -3.08
N LYS A 19 -10.46 -1.83 -1.82
CA LYS A 19 -9.06 -1.74 -1.39
C LYS A 19 -8.51 -3.12 -1.07
N ILE A 20 -7.67 -3.60 -1.98
CA ILE A 20 -7.01 -4.91 -1.90
C ILE A 20 -5.49 -4.81 -1.72
N HIS A 21 -4.96 -3.60 -1.52
CA HIS A 21 -3.52 -3.39 -1.38
C HIS A 21 -3.15 -2.20 -0.48
N THR A 22 -1.88 -2.16 -0.06
CA THR A 22 -1.29 -1.05 0.69
C THR A 22 0.11 -0.75 0.20
N LEU A 23 0.46 0.54 0.15
CA LEU A 23 1.82 1.01 -0.11
C LEU A 23 2.51 1.29 1.23
N ARG A 24 3.69 0.70 1.45
CA ARG A 24 4.45 0.83 2.70
C ARG A 24 5.92 1.06 2.40
N GLY A 25 6.51 2.08 3.01
CA GLY A 25 7.96 2.31 2.91
C GLY A 25 8.75 1.14 3.50
N HIS A 26 10.02 0.99 3.14
CA HIS A 26 10.86 -0.06 3.70
C HIS A 26 10.95 0.03 5.24
N ARG A 27 11.17 -1.09 5.92
CA ARG A 27 11.43 -1.08 7.36
C ARG A 27 12.88 -0.68 7.61
N LYS A 28 13.14 0.04 8.70
CA LYS A 28 14.50 0.44 9.10
C LYS A 28 15.40 -0.76 9.41
N ASP A 29 14.81 -1.86 9.87
CA ASP A 29 15.49 -3.11 10.20
C ASP A 29 15.78 -4.00 8.98
N GLY A 30 15.49 -3.53 7.77
CA GLY A 30 15.71 -4.29 6.52
C GLY A 30 14.77 -5.47 6.30
N LYS A 31 13.89 -5.79 7.26
CA LYS A 31 12.98 -6.93 7.14
C LYS A 31 11.88 -6.64 6.12
N PRO A 32 11.38 -7.68 5.41
CA PRO A 32 10.23 -7.51 4.52
C PRO A 32 9.00 -7.06 5.29
N ARG A 33 8.13 -6.28 4.63
CA ARG A 33 6.86 -5.82 5.22
C ARG A 33 5.85 -6.95 5.40
N ALA A 34 5.90 -7.94 4.52
CA ALA A 34 5.08 -9.14 4.48
C ALA A 34 5.73 -10.15 3.53
N GLN A 35 5.34 -11.41 3.61
CA GLN A 35 5.70 -12.46 2.66
C GLN A 35 4.46 -13.00 1.95
N VAL A 36 4.59 -13.46 0.71
CA VAL A 36 3.48 -14.12 -0.02
C VAL A 36 3.02 -15.34 0.77
N GLY A 37 1.71 -15.52 0.90
CA GLY A 37 1.10 -16.57 1.72
C GLY A 37 0.99 -16.24 3.21
N GLU A 38 1.61 -15.16 3.69
CA GLU A 38 1.50 -14.76 5.09
C GLU A 38 0.09 -14.24 5.41
N ARG A 39 -0.45 -14.62 6.58
CA ARG A 39 -1.63 -13.98 7.16
C ARG A 39 -1.26 -12.62 7.74
N ILE A 40 -2.06 -11.60 7.42
CA ILE A 40 -1.91 -10.23 7.93
C ILE A 40 -3.16 -9.79 8.69
N SER A 41 -2.95 -9.01 9.75
CA SER A 41 -4.00 -8.34 10.51
C SER A 41 -4.16 -6.91 10.01
N LEU A 42 -5.35 -6.56 9.56
CA LEU A 42 -5.71 -5.21 9.12
C LEU A 42 -6.38 -4.49 10.29
N ARG A 43 -5.78 -3.36 10.68
CA ARG A 43 -6.22 -2.58 11.85
C ARG A 43 -6.49 -1.15 11.48
N VAL A 44 -7.38 -0.51 12.22
CA VAL A 44 -7.71 0.89 12.08
C VAL A 44 -7.43 1.61 13.39
N TRP A 45 -6.94 2.85 13.31
CA TRP A 45 -6.88 3.73 14.47
C TRP A 45 -8.31 4.15 14.85
N THR A 46 -8.74 3.96 16.10
CA THR A 46 -10.09 4.33 16.58
C THR A 46 -10.26 5.83 16.86
N GLY A 47 -9.21 6.62 16.62
CA GLY A 47 -9.19 8.06 16.81
C GLY A 47 -8.03 8.68 16.02
N ARG A 48 -7.23 9.53 16.68
CA ARG A 48 -6.08 10.19 16.03
C ARG A 48 -5.05 9.14 15.58
N PRO A 49 -4.65 9.13 14.30
CA PRO A 49 -3.59 8.26 13.81
C PRO A 49 -2.32 8.38 14.65
N TYR A 50 -1.68 7.25 14.94
CA TYR A 50 -0.45 7.14 15.74
C TYR A 50 -0.56 7.51 17.23
N ALA A 51 -1.75 7.91 17.70
CA ALA A 51 -1.95 8.34 19.09
C ALA A 51 -3.16 7.67 19.78
N SER A 52 -3.99 6.92 19.05
CA SER A 52 -5.18 6.26 19.61
C SER A 52 -5.01 4.74 19.74
N LYS A 53 -6.01 4.05 20.31
CA LYS A 53 -6.08 2.59 20.22
C LYS A 53 -6.25 2.14 18.77
N GLN A 54 -5.89 0.89 18.51
CA GLN A 54 -6.13 0.21 17.24
C GLN A 54 -7.19 -0.86 17.45
N ARG A 55 -8.09 -1.00 16.48
CA ARG A 55 -9.06 -2.10 16.40
C ARG A 55 -8.76 -2.92 15.15
N GLU A 56 -8.73 -4.24 15.29
CA GLU A 56 -8.72 -5.15 14.13
C GLU A 56 -10.09 -5.11 13.46
N PHE A 57 -10.09 -4.98 12.14
CA PHE A 57 -11.34 -4.99 11.36
C PHE A 57 -11.39 -6.13 10.35
N ALA A 58 -10.23 -6.68 9.98
CA ALA A 58 -10.15 -7.84 9.11
C ALA A 58 -8.78 -8.53 9.21
N GLN A 59 -8.74 -9.75 8.70
CA GLN A 59 -7.52 -10.46 8.37
C GLN A 59 -7.51 -10.80 6.88
N ALA A 60 -6.33 -10.98 6.29
CA ALA A 60 -6.20 -11.35 4.89
C ALA A 60 -4.95 -12.21 4.66
N THR A 61 -4.86 -12.83 3.49
CA THR A 61 -3.69 -13.57 3.04
C THR A 61 -2.95 -12.74 2.00
N VAL A 62 -1.63 -12.57 2.16
CA VAL A 62 -0.82 -11.82 1.21
C VAL A 62 -0.71 -12.60 -0.10
N GLU A 63 -1.11 -11.97 -1.19
CA GLU A 63 -1.08 -12.55 -2.53
C GLU A 63 0.18 -12.16 -3.28
N HIS A 64 0.53 -10.87 -3.24
CA HIS A 64 1.72 -10.34 -3.91
C HIS A 64 2.42 -9.29 -3.06
N VAL A 65 3.75 -9.25 -3.18
CA VAL A 65 4.58 -8.16 -2.67
C VAL A 65 5.38 -7.61 -3.85
N VAL A 66 5.12 -6.36 -4.23
CA VAL A 66 5.72 -5.73 -5.40
C VAL A 66 6.56 -4.54 -4.94
N PRO A 67 7.87 -4.48 -5.23
CA PRO A 67 8.66 -3.29 -4.96
C PRO A 67 8.20 -2.18 -5.90
N VAL A 68 7.99 -0.97 -5.36
CA VAL A 68 7.41 0.15 -6.10
C VAL A 68 8.13 1.46 -5.84
N HIS A 69 8.23 2.26 -6.90
CA HIS A 69 8.69 3.64 -6.85
C HIS A 69 7.56 4.56 -7.32
N VAL A 70 7.15 5.49 -6.47
CA VAL A 70 6.06 6.43 -6.74
C VAL A 70 6.66 7.82 -6.95
N THR A 71 6.51 8.34 -8.16
CA THR A 71 6.97 9.67 -8.55
C THR A 71 5.80 10.65 -8.64
N ARG A 72 6.09 11.91 -9.00
CA ARG A 72 5.04 12.91 -9.29
C ARG A 72 4.15 12.52 -10.46
N LEU A 73 4.61 11.64 -11.35
CA LEU A 73 3.97 11.33 -12.62
C LEU A 73 3.49 9.88 -12.74
N ARG A 74 4.19 8.93 -12.11
CA ARG A 74 3.99 7.49 -12.35
C ARG A 74 4.16 6.67 -11.07
N ILE A 75 3.62 5.45 -11.10
CA ILE A 75 3.95 4.38 -10.17
C ILE A 75 4.69 3.33 -11.00
N LEU A 76 5.92 3.01 -10.61
CA LEU A 76 6.82 2.11 -11.34
C LEU A 76 7.13 0.90 -10.47
N ARG A 77 7.44 -0.25 -11.07
CA ARG A 77 8.07 -1.34 -10.32
C ARG A 77 9.53 -0.98 -10.04
N ALA A 78 9.95 -1.06 -8.78
CA ALA A 78 11.26 -0.52 -8.39
C ALA A 78 12.44 -1.38 -8.86
N ASP A 79 12.23 -2.69 -9.00
CA ASP A 79 13.17 -3.65 -9.59
C ASP A 79 13.61 -3.23 -11.01
N GLN A 80 12.71 -2.62 -11.77
CA GLN A 80 13.01 -2.08 -13.10
C GLN A 80 13.60 -0.66 -13.02
N TRP A 81 13.12 0.18 -12.10
CA TRP A 81 13.61 1.55 -11.92
C TRP A 81 15.08 1.62 -11.53
N ASP A 82 15.52 0.75 -10.61
CA ASP A 82 16.90 0.77 -10.13
C ASP A 82 17.90 0.42 -11.25
N ASN A 83 17.54 -0.50 -12.15
CA ASN A 83 18.34 -0.81 -13.33
C ASN A 83 18.31 0.34 -14.34
N PHE A 84 17.13 0.84 -14.69
CA PHE A 84 16.98 1.92 -15.67
C PHE A 84 17.71 3.20 -15.25
N SER A 85 17.63 3.58 -13.96
CA SER A 85 18.30 4.77 -13.43
C SER A 85 19.83 4.67 -13.47
N ARG A 86 20.39 3.47 -13.61
CA ARG A 86 21.82 3.21 -13.83
C ARG A 86 22.18 3.08 -15.32
N GLY A 87 21.24 3.35 -16.22
CA GLY A 87 21.42 3.18 -17.67
C GLY A 87 21.38 1.72 -18.12
N ILE A 88 20.83 0.81 -17.31
CA ILE A 88 20.81 -0.63 -17.57
C ILE A 88 19.36 -1.07 -17.84
N GLY A 89 19.12 -1.66 -19.00
CA GLY A 89 17.83 -2.26 -19.32
C GLY A 89 16.75 -1.27 -19.79
N PRO A 90 15.54 -1.77 -20.04
CA PRO A 90 14.45 -0.99 -20.65
C PRO A 90 13.81 -0.01 -19.67
N GLU A 91 13.00 0.91 -20.20
CA GLU A 91 12.18 1.82 -19.39
C GLU A 91 11.26 1.03 -18.44
N PRO A 92 11.13 1.43 -17.16
CA PRO A 92 10.32 0.70 -16.18
C PRO A 92 8.84 0.70 -16.55
N THR A 93 8.22 -0.46 -16.37
CA THR A 93 6.79 -0.62 -16.57
C THR A 93 6.03 0.25 -15.58
N SER A 94 5.22 1.17 -16.10
CA SER A 94 4.27 1.93 -15.28
C SER A 94 3.11 1.03 -14.89
N LEU A 95 2.82 0.96 -13.60
CA LEU A 95 1.56 0.42 -13.11
C LEU A 95 0.41 1.39 -13.45
N ASP A 96 -0.81 0.85 -13.59
CA ASP A 96 -2.00 1.66 -13.83
C ASP A 96 -2.35 2.47 -12.57
N ARG A 97 -1.82 3.69 -12.51
CA ARG A 97 -2.06 4.66 -11.44
C ARG A 97 -3.55 5.03 -11.26
N ARG A 98 -4.37 4.92 -12.30
CA ARG A 98 -5.82 5.22 -12.20
C ARG A 98 -6.51 4.08 -11.47
N GLN A 99 -6.22 2.84 -11.84
CA GLN A 99 -6.75 1.66 -11.17
C GLN A 99 -6.29 1.58 -9.71
N ILE A 100 -5.00 1.86 -9.45
CA ILE A 100 -4.44 1.89 -8.10
C ILE A 100 -5.15 2.95 -7.23
N ALA A 101 -5.31 4.17 -7.74
CA ALA A 101 -6.01 5.24 -7.01
C ALA A 101 -7.46 4.85 -6.67
N ARG A 102 -8.20 4.31 -7.63
CA ARG A 102 -9.59 3.87 -7.42
C ARG A 102 -9.68 2.75 -6.39
N ARG A 103 -8.79 1.75 -6.47
CA ARG A 103 -8.71 0.67 -5.49
C ARG A 103 -8.39 1.20 -4.09
N ASP A 104 -7.63 2.29 -3.98
CA ASP A 104 -7.37 2.93 -2.69
C ASP A 104 -8.49 3.84 -2.19
N GLY A 105 -9.62 3.92 -2.91
CA GLY A 105 -10.78 4.72 -2.55
C GLY A 105 -10.70 6.19 -2.97
N PHE A 106 -9.74 6.56 -3.83
CA PHE A 106 -9.64 7.90 -4.40
C PHE A 106 -10.41 8.03 -5.70
N ALA A 107 -10.93 9.21 -6.00
CA ALA A 107 -11.61 9.45 -7.26
C ALA A 107 -10.67 9.34 -8.47
N ASN A 108 -9.41 9.76 -8.30
CA ASN A 108 -8.40 9.77 -9.36
C ASN A 108 -6.97 9.87 -8.82
N TRP A 109 -6.00 9.73 -9.73
CA TRP A 109 -4.56 9.86 -9.42
C TRP A 109 -4.18 11.21 -8.82
N ARG A 110 -4.82 12.31 -9.22
CA ARG A 110 -4.48 13.64 -8.70
C ARG A 110 -4.75 13.72 -7.19
N GLU A 111 -5.87 13.17 -6.75
CA GLU A 111 -6.25 13.12 -5.34
C GLU A 111 -5.33 12.19 -4.54
N MET A 112 -5.07 10.98 -5.06
CA MET A 112 -4.10 10.05 -4.44
C MET A 112 -2.72 10.69 -4.30
N LYS A 113 -2.23 11.35 -5.35
CA LYS A 113 -0.94 12.05 -5.35
C LYS A 113 -0.90 13.17 -4.30
N ALA A 114 -1.95 13.98 -4.21
CA ALA A 114 -2.04 15.04 -3.20
C ALA A 114 -1.98 14.47 -1.78
N PHE A 115 -2.67 13.35 -1.55
CA PHE A 115 -2.57 12.62 -0.29
C PHE A 115 -1.16 12.11 -0.01
N PHE A 116 -0.50 11.44 -0.97
CA PHE A 116 0.88 10.99 -0.79
C PHE A 116 1.85 12.13 -0.47
N GLN A 117 1.72 13.24 -1.18
CA GLN A 117 2.58 14.41 -0.99
C GLN A 117 2.40 15.02 0.41
N ALA A 118 1.18 15.04 0.96
CA ALA A 118 0.91 15.53 2.31
C ALA A 118 1.37 14.55 3.41
N GLU A 119 1.29 13.24 3.17
CA GLU A 119 1.46 12.23 4.21
C GLU A 119 2.87 11.64 4.30
N SER A 120 3.50 11.40 3.17
CA SER A 120 4.79 10.69 3.09
C SER A 120 5.84 11.43 2.26
N GLY A 121 5.41 12.45 1.51
CA GLY A 121 6.23 13.13 0.51
C GLY A 121 6.36 12.32 -0.77
N LEU A 122 6.88 12.98 -1.81
CA LEU A 122 7.26 12.37 -3.08
C LEU A 122 8.69 12.84 -3.45
N PRO A 123 9.52 11.97 -4.04
CA PRO A 123 9.24 10.58 -4.43
C PRO A 123 9.14 9.64 -3.22
N PHE A 124 8.45 8.52 -3.41
CA PHE A 124 8.31 7.47 -2.40
C PHE A 124 8.86 6.15 -2.95
N SER A 125 9.65 5.45 -2.13
CA SER A 125 10.14 4.09 -2.40
C SER A 125 9.66 3.13 -1.33
N GLY A 126 9.17 1.97 -1.75
CA GLY A 126 8.65 0.98 -0.83
C GLY A 126 8.14 -0.26 -1.52
N VAL A 127 7.15 -0.89 -0.89
CA VAL A 127 6.48 -2.07 -1.42
C VAL A 127 4.97 -1.85 -1.46
N MET A 128 4.35 -2.37 -2.50
CA MET A 128 2.92 -2.60 -2.58
C MET A 128 2.64 -4.02 -2.12
N VAL A 129 1.89 -4.17 -1.03
CA VAL A 129 1.42 -5.48 -0.55
C VAL A 129 -0.03 -5.63 -0.96
N VAL A 130 -0.29 -6.64 -1.79
CA VAL A 130 -1.63 -7.02 -2.29
C VAL A 130 -2.10 -8.24 -1.50
N TRP A 131 -3.38 -8.27 -1.15
CA TRP A 131 -3.97 -9.37 -0.39
C TRP A 131 -5.25 -9.92 -1.03
N LYS A 132 -5.58 -11.14 -0.62
CA LYS A 132 -6.79 -11.88 -0.95
C LYS A 132 -7.40 -12.50 0.31
N ASP A 133 -8.51 -13.20 0.16
CA ASP A 133 -9.18 -13.95 1.24
C ASP A 133 -9.46 -13.07 2.47
N LEU A 134 -10.04 -11.89 2.23
CA LEU A 134 -10.37 -10.94 3.29
C LEU A 134 -11.45 -11.54 4.20
N MET A 135 -11.15 -11.61 5.49
CA MET A 135 -12.01 -12.12 6.54
C MET A 135 -12.30 -11.00 7.54
N PRO A 136 -13.48 -10.35 7.48
CA PRO A 136 -13.87 -9.36 8.46
C PRO A 136 -13.91 -9.96 9.87
N THR A 137 -13.45 -9.20 10.86
CA THR A 137 -13.64 -9.59 12.26
C THR A 137 -15.06 -9.24 12.69
N LYS A 138 -15.71 -10.11 13.47
CA LYS A 138 -17.01 -9.79 14.09
C LYS A 138 -16.81 -8.58 15.02
N ALA A 139 -17.68 -7.58 14.87
CA ALA A 139 -17.68 -6.36 15.68
C ALA A 139 -17.96 -6.67 17.15
#